data_AF-A0A7J7IGB9-F1
#
_entry.id   AF-A0A7J7IGB9-F1
#
_cell.length_a   1.000
_cell.length_b   1.000
_cell.length_c   1.000
_cell.angle_alpha   90.00
_cell.angle_beta   90.00
_cell.angle_gamma   90.00
#
_symmetry.space_group_name_H-M   'P 1'
#
loop_
_entity.id
_entity.type
_entity.pdbx_description
1 polymer ?
#
loop_
_entity_poly.entity_id
_entity_poly.type
_entity_poly.pdbx_seq_one_letter_code
_entity_poly.pdbx_strand_id
1 'polypeptide(L)'
;MEKEPQLSLAALLRQAKEALRERQYDRTLQYARQVLQRDRDNYFAYVFVGAAAAGLGERERALQAYQRATALRPADLLAWRGLCESAAEATGSESDAYWNAVIAGCDRCLEAELEVQNERVIAQLLRHRWRALSVLSERTPLTCCFEELDCKRLQALFEYEHRDPSVPEWMTIARCARMSTAHGLRSLWKWIQRVALTAWQQEPALLSSYIDVSIRMWQCASERALLFQEWITGAERGDLICLSVLGELLAEDTAPSDLVENRLFWSQCIAHRMPYEQCVIGAGWVLIQLASVRHDPTEDERRFPKSFSGPREDTPRTVECTTILYRCPYSRLVLVCAFTTGMTSFALAA
;
A
#
# COMPACT_ATOMS: atom_id res chain seq x y z
N MET A 1 -22.07 40.81 48.98
CA MET A 1 -21.79 39.77 47.97
C MET A 1 -21.14 40.45 46.79
N GLU A 2 -19.81 40.44 46.72
CA GLU A 2 -19.09 40.91 45.54
C GLU A 2 -19.48 40.00 44.37
N LYS A 3 -20.14 40.56 43.37
CA LYS A 3 -20.30 39.87 42.08
C LYS A 3 -18.90 39.78 41.51
N GLU A 4 -18.35 38.58 41.38
CA GLU A 4 -17.14 38.34 40.61
C GLU A 4 -17.25 39.11 39.29
N PRO A 5 -16.22 39.89 38.90
CA PRO A 5 -16.28 40.64 37.66
C PRO A 5 -16.53 39.67 36.52
N GLN A 6 -17.60 39.88 35.77
CA GLN A 6 -17.95 39.03 34.65
C GLN A 6 -16.86 39.15 33.58
N LEU A 7 -15.90 38.24 33.61
CA LEU A 7 -14.83 38.14 32.61
C LEU A 7 -15.44 38.00 31.22
N SER A 8 -14.87 38.68 30.22
CA SER A 8 -15.30 38.54 28.83
C SER A 8 -15.01 37.13 28.31
N LEU A 9 -15.69 36.70 27.24
CA LEU A 9 -15.49 35.37 26.67
C LEU A 9 -14.03 35.14 26.22
N ALA A 10 -13.40 36.17 25.64
CA ALA A 10 -11.98 36.14 25.28
C ALA A 10 -11.06 36.06 26.51
N ALA A 11 -11.40 36.74 27.61
CA ALA A 11 -10.64 36.66 28.86
C ALA A 11 -10.73 35.26 29.48
N LEU A 12 -11.93 34.65 29.48
CA LEU A 12 -12.12 33.26 29.95
C LEU A 12 -11.30 32.26 29.12
N LEU A 13 -11.27 32.41 27.80
CA LEU A 13 -10.44 31.56 26.93
C LEU A 13 -8.94 31.76 27.19
N ARG A 14 -8.49 33.00 27.45
CA ARG A 14 -7.11 33.29 27.81
C ARG A 14 -6.75 32.64 29.16
N GLN A 15 -7.60 32.79 30.17
CA GLN A 15 -7.42 32.17 31.49
C GLN A 15 -7.43 30.64 31.42
N ALA A 16 -8.33 30.04 30.63
CA ALA A 16 -8.33 28.60 30.40
C ALA A 16 -7.00 28.13 29.78
N LYS A 17 -6.48 28.85 28.78
CA LYS A 17 -5.19 28.56 28.15
C LYS A 17 -4.02 28.69 29.11
N GLU A 18 -4.01 29.72 29.95
CA GLU A 18 -2.97 29.95 30.97
C GLU A 18 -3.02 28.86 32.06
N ALA A 19 -4.20 28.56 32.59
CA ALA A 19 -4.40 27.48 33.56
C ALA A 19 -3.95 26.12 32.99
N LEU A 20 -4.21 25.87 31.71
CA LEU A 20 -3.78 24.63 31.05
C LEU A 20 -2.24 24.56 30.94
N ARG A 21 -1.58 25.67 30.60
CA ARG A 21 -0.11 25.75 30.57
C ARG A 21 0.52 25.51 31.95
N GLU A 22 -0.15 25.96 33.01
CA GLU A 22 0.24 25.74 34.40
C GLU A 22 -0.18 24.34 34.92
N ARG A 23 -0.75 23.47 34.06
CA ARG A 23 -1.28 22.15 34.42
C ARG A 23 -2.36 22.18 35.51
N GLN A 24 -3.04 23.31 35.68
CA GLN A 24 -4.19 23.46 36.57
C GLN A 24 -5.46 22.98 35.85
N TYR A 25 -5.59 21.66 35.70
CA TYR A 25 -6.65 21.05 34.89
C TYR A 25 -8.05 21.36 35.42
N ASP A 26 -8.27 21.34 36.74
CA ASP A 26 -9.56 21.68 37.33
C ASP A 26 -10.00 23.11 37.02
N ARG A 27 -9.08 24.07 37.12
CA ARG A 27 -9.33 25.48 36.77
C ARG A 27 -9.57 25.65 35.27
N THR A 28 -8.83 24.92 34.45
CA THR A 28 -9.05 24.88 32.99
C THR A 28 -10.48 24.44 32.68
N LEU A 29 -10.96 23.38 33.32
CA LEU A 29 -12.34 22.90 33.17
C LEU A 29 -13.36 23.92 33.68
N GLN A 30 -13.09 24.63 34.78
CA GLN A 30 -13.98 25.68 35.28
C GLN A 30 -14.14 26.81 34.26
N TYR A 31 -13.04 27.36 33.76
CA TYR A 31 -13.07 28.43 32.76
C TYR A 31 -13.70 27.97 31.44
N ALA A 32 -13.34 26.78 30.96
CA ALA A 32 -13.91 26.23 29.73
C ALA A 32 -15.43 25.98 29.86
N ARG A 33 -15.92 25.53 31.02
CA ARG A 33 -17.36 25.41 31.29
C ARG A 33 -18.06 26.77 31.27
N GLN A 34 -17.47 27.82 31.84
CA GLN A 34 -18.04 29.16 31.77
C GLN A 34 -18.11 29.68 30.33
N VAL A 35 -17.13 29.36 29.48
CA VAL A 35 -17.20 29.65 28.05
C VAL A 35 -18.35 28.88 27.41
N LEU A 36 -18.46 27.57 27.64
CA LEU A 36 -19.52 26.73 27.07
C LEU A 36 -20.94 27.09 27.55
N GLN A 37 -21.08 27.70 28.73
CA GLN A 37 -22.36 28.24 29.20
C GLN A 37 -22.82 29.46 28.39
N ARG A 38 -21.87 30.26 27.89
CA ARG A 38 -22.14 31.47 27.10
C ARG A 38 -22.17 31.20 25.60
N ASP A 39 -21.32 30.29 25.14
CA ASP A 39 -21.16 29.85 23.76
C ASP A 39 -21.01 28.33 23.72
N ARG A 40 -22.14 27.64 23.50
CA ARG A 40 -22.23 26.16 23.60
C ARG A 40 -21.41 25.42 22.55
N ASP A 41 -21.09 26.10 21.45
CA ASP A 41 -20.41 25.54 20.29
C ASP A 41 -19.00 26.15 20.12
N ASN A 42 -18.40 26.60 21.22
CA ASN A 42 -17.07 27.16 21.19
C ASN A 42 -15.99 26.07 20.99
N TYR A 43 -15.37 26.07 19.82
CA TYR A 43 -14.28 25.16 19.46
C TYR A 43 -13.16 25.11 20.51
N PHE A 44 -12.60 26.26 20.89
CA PHE A 44 -11.45 26.31 21.80
C PHE A 44 -11.80 25.83 23.20
N ALA A 45 -13.03 26.09 23.67
CA ALA A 45 -13.47 25.57 24.95
C ALA A 45 -13.50 24.03 24.96
N TYR A 46 -13.98 23.40 23.89
CA TYR A 46 -13.92 21.94 23.77
C TYR A 46 -12.49 21.41 23.69
N VAL A 47 -11.57 22.09 22.99
CA VAL A 47 -10.13 21.74 22.99
C VAL A 47 -9.55 21.80 24.40
N PHE A 48 -9.84 22.86 25.16
CA PHE A 48 -9.34 22.98 26.54
C PHE A 48 -9.95 21.95 27.49
N VAL A 49 -11.24 21.61 27.31
CA VAL A 49 -11.86 20.49 28.05
C VAL A 49 -11.17 19.18 27.71
N GLY A 50 -10.89 18.91 26.44
CA GLY A 50 -10.18 17.71 25.98
C GLY A 50 -8.80 17.58 26.62
N ALA A 51 -8.00 18.65 26.54
CA ALA A 51 -6.64 18.66 27.10
C ALA A 51 -6.62 18.54 28.62
N ALA A 52 -7.53 19.23 29.33
CA ALA A 52 -7.60 19.14 30.79
C ALA A 52 -8.11 17.77 31.26
N ALA A 53 -9.12 17.20 30.59
CA ALA A 53 -9.62 15.87 30.90
C ALA A 53 -8.55 14.80 30.66
N ALA A 54 -7.78 14.91 29.57
CA ALA A 54 -6.66 14.03 29.30
C ALA A 54 -5.59 14.11 30.41
N GLY A 55 -5.22 15.31 30.84
CA GLY A 55 -4.26 15.53 31.92
C GLY A 55 -4.73 15.03 33.30
N LEU A 56 -6.05 14.88 33.49
CA LEU A 56 -6.65 14.25 34.68
C LEU A 56 -6.79 12.72 34.55
N GLY A 57 -6.44 12.15 33.40
CA GLY A 57 -6.65 10.73 33.10
C GLY A 57 -8.08 10.36 32.68
N GLU A 58 -8.99 11.32 32.56
CA GLU A 58 -10.38 11.13 32.11
C GLU A 58 -10.45 11.01 30.57
N ARG A 59 -9.91 9.93 29.99
CA ARG A 59 -9.68 9.81 28.54
C ARG A 59 -10.94 9.72 27.70
N GLU A 60 -11.97 9.04 28.19
CA GLU A 60 -13.26 8.94 27.51
C GLU A 60 -13.93 10.32 27.42
N ARG A 61 -13.78 11.13 28.46
CA ARG A 61 -14.26 12.52 28.46
C ARG A 61 -13.43 13.40 27.54
N ALA A 62 -12.11 13.22 27.53
CA ALA A 62 -11.22 13.90 26.61
C ALA A 62 -11.61 13.61 25.15
N LEU A 63 -11.86 12.34 24.83
CA LEU A 63 -12.33 11.90 23.51
C LEU A 63 -13.61 12.61 23.10
N GLN A 64 -14.63 12.63 23.95
CA GLN A 64 -15.91 13.27 23.65
C GLN A 64 -15.73 14.78 23.39
N ALA A 65 -14.88 15.45 24.17
CA ALA A 65 -14.59 16.87 23.99
C ALA A 65 -13.85 17.13 22.68
N TYR A 66 -12.81 16.35 22.37
CA TYR A 66 -12.09 16.46 21.11
C TYR A 66 -12.99 16.14 19.90
N GLN A 67 -13.84 15.11 19.98
CA GLN A 67 -14.81 14.80 18.92
C GLN A 67 -15.79 15.94 18.65
N ARG A 68 -16.25 16.64 19.71
CA ARG A 68 -17.06 17.85 19.53
C ARG A 68 -16.26 18.98 18.89
N ALA A 69 -15.03 19.21 19.32
CA ALA A 69 -14.16 20.21 18.72
C ALA A 69 -13.91 19.93 17.22
N THR A 70 -13.58 18.69 16.88
CA THR A 70 -13.30 18.30 15.49
C THR A 70 -14.54 18.27 14.62
N ALA A 71 -15.73 18.04 15.18
CA ALA A 71 -16.99 18.20 14.46
C ALA A 71 -17.30 19.68 14.14
N LEU A 72 -16.99 20.59 15.06
CA LEU A 72 -17.20 22.03 14.88
C LEU A 72 -16.23 22.64 13.86
N ARG A 73 -14.96 22.21 13.88
CA ARG A 73 -13.93 22.69 12.95
C ARG A 73 -13.07 21.51 12.45
N PRO A 74 -13.55 20.76 11.43
CA PRO A 74 -12.83 19.59 10.92
C PRO A 74 -11.45 19.89 10.34
N ALA A 75 -11.31 21.08 9.74
CA ALA A 75 -10.06 21.53 9.12
C ALA A 75 -9.03 22.08 10.11
N ASP A 76 -9.43 22.38 11.35
CA ASP A 76 -8.52 22.87 12.38
C ASP A 76 -7.84 21.67 13.05
N LEU A 77 -6.52 21.59 12.91
CA LEU A 77 -5.73 20.45 13.39
C LEU A 77 -5.47 20.48 14.89
N LEU A 78 -5.73 21.59 15.59
CA LEU A 78 -5.37 21.72 17.00
C LEU A 78 -6.06 20.66 17.88
N ALA A 79 -7.35 20.42 17.66
CA ALA A 79 -8.10 19.39 18.39
C ALA A 79 -7.59 17.98 18.07
N TRP A 80 -7.27 17.71 16.80
CA TRP A 80 -6.70 16.42 16.38
C TRP A 80 -5.33 16.15 17.01
N ARG A 81 -4.44 17.16 17.03
CA ARG A 81 -3.14 17.06 17.71
C ARG A 81 -3.29 16.82 19.19
N GLY A 82 -4.20 17.52 19.86
CA GLY A 82 -4.49 17.30 21.28
C GLY A 82 -4.99 15.88 21.59
N LEU A 83 -5.79 15.29 20.70
CA LEU A 83 -6.21 13.89 20.80
C LEU A 83 -5.05 12.91 20.57
N CYS A 84 -4.16 13.20 19.62
CA CYS A 84 -2.98 12.36 19.38
C CYS A 84 -2.00 12.42 20.56
N GLU A 85 -1.78 13.62 21.12
CA GLU A 85 -0.93 13.82 22.30
C GLU A 85 -1.47 13.10 23.54
N SER A 86 -2.80 13.05 23.73
CA SER A 86 -3.37 12.30 24.86
C SER A 86 -3.08 10.80 24.81
N ALA A 87 -2.79 10.26 23.61
CA ALA A 87 -2.36 8.87 23.44
C ALA A 87 -0.94 8.59 23.99
N ALA A 88 -0.12 9.61 24.25
CA ALA A 88 1.18 9.46 24.87
C ALA A 88 1.09 9.00 26.34
N GLU A 89 0.08 9.50 27.05
CA GLU A 89 -0.11 9.22 28.48
C GLU A 89 -1.08 8.05 28.71
N ALA A 90 -1.77 7.58 27.65
CA ALA A 90 -2.68 6.45 27.66
C ALA A 90 -2.06 5.18 28.27
N THR A 91 -2.84 4.43 29.04
CA THR A 91 -2.41 3.17 29.68
C THR A 91 -2.57 1.98 28.75
N GLY A 92 -3.29 2.15 27.64
CA GLY A 92 -3.71 1.07 26.78
C GLY A 92 -5.18 0.74 27.01
N SER A 93 -5.64 0.69 28.27
CA SER A 93 -6.97 0.21 28.72
C SER A 93 -8.19 0.99 28.20
N GLU A 94 -7.98 2.04 27.43
CA GLU A 94 -9.03 2.83 26.82
C GLU A 94 -9.85 2.04 25.78
N SER A 95 -11.04 2.54 25.47
CA SER A 95 -11.95 1.92 24.49
C SER A 95 -11.39 1.88 23.06
N ASP A 96 -11.84 0.92 22.24
CA ASP A 96 -11.43 0.84 20.83
C ASP A 96 -11.82 2.10 20.04
N ALA A 97 -12.94 2.73 20.40
CA ALA A 97 -13.37 4.00 19.81
C ALA A 97 -12.35 5.13 20.04
N TYR A 98 -11.67 5.13 21.20
CA TYR A 98 -10.60 6.07 21.49
C TYR A 98 -9.41 5.86 20.55
N TRP A 99 -8.91 4.63 20.47
CA TRP A 99 -7.74 4.32 19.65
C TRP A 99 -8.00 4.50 18.16
N ASN A 100 -9.19 4.16 17.67
CA ASN A 100 -9.60 4.45 16.30
C ASN A 100 -9.66 5.96 16.01
N ALA A 101 -10.13 6.76 16.97
CA ALA A 101 -10.14 8.21 16.82
C ALA A 101 -8.72 8.81 16.83
N VAL A 102 -7.80 8.25 17.62
CA VAL A 102 -6.38 8.64 17.62
C VAL A 102 -5.75 8.33 16.27
N ILE A 103 -5.99 7.15 15.69
CA ILE A 103 -5.47 6.78 14.36
C ILE A 103 -5.99 7.77 13.30
N ALA A 104 -7.29 8.01 13.26
CA ALA A 104 -7.89 8.95 12.32
C ALA A 104 -7.36 10.39 12.50
N GLY A 105 -7.08 10.79 13.75
CA GLY A 105 -6.45 12.07 14.05
C GLY A 105 -5.00 12.15 13.57
N CYS A 106 -4.23 11.07 13.75
CA CYS A 106 -2.85 10.99 13.26
C CYS A 106 -2.81 11.05 11.74
N ASP A 107 -3.65 10.27 11.05
CA ASP A 107 -3.70 10.24 9.58
C ASP A 107 -4.00 11.63 9.01
N ARG A 108 -5.00 12.34 9.56
CA ARG A 108 -5.32 13.72 9.16
C ARG A 108 -4.20 14.71 9.44
N CYS A 109 -3.55 14.60 10.60
CA CYS A 109 -2.44 15.48 10.92
C CYS A 109 -1.24 15.22 10.01
N LEU A 110 -0.95 13.95 9.69
CA LEU A 110 0.12 13.57 8.78
C LEU A 110 -0.14 14.11 7.37
N GLU A 111 -1.38 13.97 6.85
CA GLU A 111 -1.78 14.51 5.55
C GLU A 111 -1.49 16.02 5.44
N ALA A 112 -1.79 16.79 6.48
CA ALA A 112 -1.53 18.22 6.49
C ALA A 112 -0.05 18.59 6.69
N GLU A 113 0.72 17.78 7.41
CA GLU A 113 2.15 18.02 7.65
C GLU A 113 3.03 17.65 6.46
N LEU A 114 2.52 16.88 5.48
CA LEU A 114 3.21 16.60 4.22
C LEU A 114 3.55 17.89 3.44
N GLU A 115 2.79 18.97 3.66
CA GLU A 115 3.04 20.28 3.03
C GLU A 115 4.15 21.08 3.73
N VAL A 116 4.28 20.93 5.06
CA VAL A 116 5.16 21.75 5.91
C VAL A 116 6.50 21.06 6.18
N GLN A 117 6.57 19.74 6.01
CA GLN A 117 7.76 18.90 6.20
C GLN A 117 8.40 19.01 7.59
N ASN A 118 7.59 19.09 8.64
CA ASN A 118 8.11 19.09 10.00
C ASN A 118 8.40 17.66 10.49
N GLU A 119 9.62 17.18 10.23
CA GLU A 119 10.06 15.82 10.56
C GLU A 119 9.81 15.42 12.02
N ARG A 120 9.98 16.35 12.97
CA ARG A 120 9.78 16.07 14.40
C ARG A 120 8.32 15.77 14.72
N VAL A 121 7.40 16.56 14.15
CA VAL A 121 5.96 16.38 14.35
C VAL A 121 5.50 15.11 13.65
N ILE A 122 5.99 14.85 12.43
CA ILE A 122 5.71 13.62 11.69
C ILE A 122 6.14 12.39 12.49
N ALA A 123 7.37 12.37 13.01
CA ALA A 123 7.88 11.25 13.82
C ALA A 123 7.05 11.03 15.10
N GLN A 124 6.57 12.10 15.75
CA GLN A 124 5.68 12.01 16.91
C GLN A 124 4.32 11.40 16.52
N LEU A 125 3.70 11.89 15.44
CA LEU A 125 2.42 11.39 14.95
C LEU A 125 2.50 9.92 14.53
N LEU A 126 3.56 9.53 13.82
CA LEU A 126 3.80 8.13 13.44
C LEU A 126 3.96 7.24 14.67
N ARG A 127 4.65 7.70 15.71
CA ARG A 127 4.75 6.99 16.99
C ARG A 127 3.39 6.81 17.66
N HIS A 128 2.57 7.85 17.70
CA HIS A 128 1.22 7.77 18.30
C HIS A 128 0.31 6.83 17.51
N ARG A 129 0.34 6.91 16.18
CA ARG A 129 -0.39 6.04 15.26
C ARG A 129 0.02 4.58 15.43
N TRP A 130 1.33 4.28 15.42
CA TRP A 130 1.86 2.93 15.63
C TRP A 130 1.42 2.37 16.98
N ARG A 131 1.54 3.15 18.06
CA ARG A 131 1.09 2.74 19.39
C ARG A 131 -0.40 2.40 19.41
N ALA A 132 -1.24 3.25 18.82
CA ALA A 132 -2.68 3.02 18.75
C ALA A 132 -3.03 1.72 18.01
N LEU A 133 -2.37 1.48 16.88
CA LEU A 133 -2.52 0.25 16.10
C LEU A 133 -2.04 -0.99 16.88
N SER A 134 -0.94 -0.87 17.62
CA SER A 134 -0.45 -1.95 18.48
C SER A 134 -1.44 -2.32 19.59
N VAL A 135 -2.02 -1.33 20.26
CA VAL A 135 -3.03 -1.58 21.31
C VAL A 135 -4.26 -2.28 20.75
N LEU A 136 -4.74 -1.88 19.56
CA LEU A 136 -5.90 -2.52 18.93
C LEU A 136 -5.57 -3.94 18.43
N SER A 137 -4.39 -4.16 17.84
CA SER A 137 -3.96 -5.46 17.30
C SER A 137 -3.70 -6.50 18.41
N GLU A 138 -3.19 -6.09 19.58
CA GLU A 138 -2.98 -7.02 20.71
C GLU A 138 -4.27 -7.41 21.44
N ARG A 139 -5.39 -6.72 21.18
CA ARG A 139 -6.65 -6.87 21.93
C ARG A 139 -7.75 -7.62 21.22
N THR A 140 -7.57 -7.98 19.96
CA THR A 140 -8.38 -9.01 19.31
C THR A 140 -7.85 -10.38 19.76
N PRO A 141 -8.54 -11.08 20.68
CA PRO A 141 -7.96 -12.22 21.35
C PRO A 141 -7.85 -13.39 20.39
N LEU A 142 -6.61 -13.79 20.11
CA LEU A 142 -6.18 -15.18 20.07
C LEU A 142 -7.15 -16.14 19.35
N THR A 143 -7.24 -16.05 18.02
CA THR A 143 -7.52 -17.18 17.12
C THR A 143 -7.52 -16.69 15.67
N CYS A 144 -6.44 -17.00 14.94
CA CYS A 144 -6.40 -17.10 13.48
C CYS A 144 -7.05 -15.97 12.65
N CYS A 145 -6.29 -14.92 12.30
CA CYS A 145 -5.98 -14.53 10.91
C CYS A 145 -5.10 -13.25 10.86
N PHE A 146 -4.27 -13.03 9.83
CA PHE A 146 -3.60 -11.75 9.56
C PHE A 146 -4.63 -10.77 8.96
N GLU A 147 -4.94 -9.70 9.70
CA GLU A 147 -5.98 -8.74 9.32
C GLU A 147 -5.40 -7.46 8.70
N GLU A 148 -6.28 -6.63 8.12
CA GLU A 148 -5.90 -5.31 7.61
C GLU A 148 -5.24 -4.44 8.69
N LEU A 149 -5.69 -4.57 9.94
CA LEU A 149 -5.14 -3.84 11.07
C LEU A 149 -3.67 -4.22 11.36
N ASP A 150 -3.32 -5.50 11.23
CA ASP A 150 -1.94 -5.97 11.39
C ASP A 150 -1.02 -5.41 10.30
N CYS A 151 -1.52 -5.35 9.06
CA CYS A 151 -0.82 -4.72 7.95
C CYS A 151 -0.58 -3.22 8.22
N LYS A 152 -1.60 -2.49 8.68
CA LYS A 152 -1.47 -1.07 9.05
C LYS A 152 -0.46 -0.86 10.19
N ARG A 153 -0.47 -1.73 11.21
CA ARG A 153 0.51 -1.69 12.31
C ARG A 153 1.94 -1.85 11.80
N LEU A 154 2.19 -2.83 10.93
CA LEU A 154 3.51 -3.05 10.35
C LEU A 154 3.93 -1.87 9.47
N GLN A 155 3.04 -1.36 8.60
CA GLN A 155 3.31 -0.15 7.83
C GLN A 155 3.72 1.02 8.73
N ALA A 156 2.97 1.28 9.79
CA ALA A 156 3.27 2.36 10.74
C ALA A 156 4.63 2.17 11.44
N LEU A 157 5.05 0.92 11.69
CA LEU A 157 6.38 0.61 12.25
C LEU A 157 7.50 1.03 11.29
N PHE A 158 7.41 0.59 10.03
CA PHE A 158 8.43 0.89 9.02
C PHE A 158 8.45 2.38 8.66
N GLU A 159 7.29 3.03 8.61
CA GLU A 159 7.17 4.49 8.46
C GLU A 159 7.86 5.22 9.61
N TYR A 160 7.66 4.77 10.86
CA TYR A 160 8.33 5.32 12.04
C TYR A 160 9.85 5.12 12.02
N GLU A 161 10.32 3.98 11.50
CA GLU A 161 11.74 3.70 11.31
C GLU A 161 12.36 4.41 10.09
N HIS A 162 11.55 5.15 9.32
CA HIS A 162 11.95 5.85 8.11
C HIS A 162 12.65 4.94 7.08
N ARG A 163 12.18 3.70 6.94
CA ARG A 163 12.74 2.73 6.00
C ARG A 163 11.68 1.78 5.45
N ASP A 164 11.95 1.19 4.31
CA ASP A 164 11.17 0.07 3.80
C ASP A 164 11.65 -1.28 4.40
N PRO A 165 10.80 -2.32 4.39
CA PRO A 165 11.23 -3.64 4.83
C PRO A 165 12.29 -4.22 3.90
N SER A 166 13.30 -4.85 4.49
CA SER A 166 14.30 -5.62 3.75
C SER A 166 13.67 -6.88 3.14
N VAL A 167 14.32 -7.45 2.11
CA VAL A 167 13.84 -8.70 1.46
C VAL A 167 13.58 -9.84 2.47
N PRO A 168 14.45 -10.10 3.48
CA PRO A 168 14.17 -11.12 4.50
C PRO A 168 12.94 -10.80 5.38
N GLU A 169 12.73 -9.54 5.73
CA GLU A 169 11.55 -9.10 6.48
C GLU A 169 10.29 -9.30 5.64
N TRP A 170 10.32 -8.92 4.37
CA TRP A 170 9.23 -9.19 3.43
C TRP A 170 8.92 -10.68 3.29
N MET A 171 9.93 -11.53 3.17
CA MET A 171 9.76 -12.98 3.13
C MET A 171 9.13 -13.54 4.41
N THR A 172 9.33 -12.86 5.55
CA THR A 172 8.69 -13.22 6.82
C THR A 172 7.24 -12.76 6.84
N ILE A 173 6.96 -11.52 6.42
CA ILE A 173 5.61 -10.96 6.32
C ILE A 173 4.75 -11.74 5.31
N ALA A 174 5.31 -12.15 4.18
CA ALA A 174 4.61 -12.94 3.16
C ALA A 174 4.06 -14.27 3.71
N ARG A 175 4.68 -14.86 4.75
CA ARG A 175 4.17 -16.08 5.40
C ARG A 175 2.87 -15.83 6.15
N CYS A 176 2.60 -14.60 6.59
CA CYS A 176 1.34 -14.23 7.23
C CYS A 176 0.14 -14.37 6.29
N ALA A 177 0.36 -14.38 4.96
CA ALA A 177 -0.68 -14.62 3.97
C ALA A 177 -1.44 -15.94 4.16
N ARG A 178 -0.78 -16.95 4.76
CA ARG A 178 -1.39 -18.26 5.06
C ARG A 178 -2.60 -18.20 5.95
N MET A 179 -2.59 -17.25 6.87
CA MET A 179 -3.67 -17.04 7.81
C MET A 179 -4.36 -15.72 7.51
N SER A 180 -4.19 -15.10 6.33
CA SER A 180 -4.78 -13.76 6.11
C SER A 180 -6.26 -13.81 5.77
N THR A 181 -7.00 -12.78 6.21
CA THR A 181 -8.34 -12.49 5.68
C THR A 181 -8.22 -11.88 4.28
N ALA A 182 -9.29 -11.94 3.48
CA ALA A 182 -9.35 -11.28 2.17
C ALA A 182 -8.87 -9.80 2.19
N HIS A 183 -9.31 -9.04 3.21
CA HIS A 183 -8.92 -7.64 3.39
C HIS A 183 -7.46 -7.47 3.81
N GLY A 184 -6.96 -8.33 4.70
CA GLY A 184 -5.54 -8.35 5.09
C GLY A 184 -4.64 -8.65 3.90
N LEU A 185 -5.02 -9.63 3.07
CA LEU A 185 -4.28 -10.04 1.88
C LEU A 185 -4.21 -8.92 0.83
N ARG A 186 -5.34 -8.26 0.55
CA ARG A 186 -5.38 -7.08 -0.34
C ARG A 186 -4.50 -5.95 0.17
N SER A 187 -4.55 -5.67 1.48
CA SER A 187 -3.78 -4.59 2.09
C SER A 187 -2.27 -4.88 2.02
N LEU A 188 -1.89 -6.13 2.29
CA LEU A 188 -0.52 -6.60 2.16
C LEU A 188 -0.01 -6.49 0.73
N TRP A 189 -0.80 -6.95 -0.25
CA TRP A 189 -0.44 -6.85 -1.66
C TRP A 189 -0.23 -5.39 -2.09
N LYS A 190 -1.17 -4.49 -1.78
CA LYS A 190 -1.04 -3.07 -2.12
C LYS A 190 0.22 -2.45 -1.51
N TRP A 191 0.60 -2.88 -0.31
CA TRP A 191 1.83 -2.43 0.33
C TRP A 191 3.08 -2.91 -0.44
N ILE A 192 3.17 -4.21 -0.73
CA ILE A 192 4.26 -4.80 -1.53
C ILE A 192 4.36 -4.09 -2.88
N GLN A 193 3.24 -3.94 -3.59
CA GLN A 193 3.18 -3.30 -4.90
C GLN A 193 3.74 -1.87 -4.87
N ARG A 194 3.33 -1.06 -3.88
CA ARG A 194 3.83 0.31 -3.72
C ARG A 194 5.33 0.35 -3.49
N VAL A 195 5.83 -0.47 -2.56
CA VAL A 195 7.25 -0.50 -2.18
C VAL A 195 8.12 -1.08 -3.31
N ALA A 196 7.62 -2.10 -4.02
CA ALA A 196 8.29 -2.66 -5.19
C ALA A 196 8.41 -1.62 -6.31
N LEU A 197 7.38 -0.81 -6.54
CA LEU A 197 7.41 0.25 -7.55
C LEU A 197 8.40 1.36 -7.20
N THR A 198 8.45 1.80 -5.94
CA THR A 198 9.42 2.81 -5.50
C THR A 198 10.85 2.28 -5.54
N ALA A 199 11.05 1.04 -5.08
CA ALA A 199 12.35 0.36 -5.15
C ALA A 199 12.81 0.20 -6.60
N TRP A 200 11.93 -0.17 -7.52
CA TRP A 200 12.26 -0.30 -8.95
C TRP A 200 12.69 1.03 -9.57
N GLN A 201 12.06 2.14 -9.20
CA GLN A 201 12.45 3.48 -9.69
C GLN A 201 13.83 3.92 -9.19
N GLN A 202 14.23 3.49 -7.99
CA GLN A 202 15.51 3.88 -7.38
C GLN A 202 16.64 2.90 -7.73
N GLU A 203 16.34 1.60 -7.67
CA GLU A 203 17.30 0.50 -7.81
C GLU A 203 16.66 -0.70 -8.53
N PRO A 204 16.63 -0.70 -9.88
CA PRO A 204 15.91 -1.71 -10.67
C PRO A 204 16.32 -3.17 -10.40
N ALA A 205 17.52 -3.40 -9.88
CA ALA A 205 18.03 -4.72 -9.53
C ALA A 205 17.22 -5.42 -8.41
N LEU A 206 16.52 -4.66 -7.57
CA LEU A 206 15.70 -5.22 -6.49
C LEU A 206 14.37 -5.81 -6.97
N LEU A 207 13.94 -5.52 -8.21
CA LEU A 207 12.65 -5.96 -8.74
C LEU A 207 12.47 -7.48 -8.66
N SER A 208 13.50 -8.27 -8.98
CA SER A 208 13.43 -9.73 -8.89
C SER A 208 13.12 -10.23 -7.48
N SER A 209 13.72 -9.59 -6.47
CA SER A 209 13.49 -9.94 -5.05
C SER A 209 12.03 -9.67 -4.64
N TYR A 210 11.42 -8.60 -5.14
CA TYR A 210 10.02 -8.29 -4.86
C TYR A 210 9.05 -9.22 -5.61
N ILE A 211 9.41 -9.67 -6.80
CA ILE A 211 8.68 -10.73 -7.51
C ILE A 211 8.74 -12.03 -6.70
N ASP A 212 9.91 -12.43 -6.22
CA ASP A 212 10.07 -13.63 -5.38
C ASP A 212 9.21 -13.57 -4.12
N VAL A 213 9.18 -12.40 -3.43
CA VAL A 213 8.30 -12.17 -2.28
C VAL A 213 6.83 -12.34 -2.66
N SER A 214 6.43 -11.85 -3.83
CA SER A 214 5.05 -11.93 -4.34
C SER A 214 4.65 -13.37 -4.67
N ILE A 215 5.54 -14.14 -5.31
CA ILE A 215 5.34 -15.56 -5.58
C ILE A 215 5.30 -16.35 -4.26
N ARG A 216 6.13 -15.99 -3.28
CA ARG A 216 6.06 -16.61 -1.95
C ARG A 216 4.72 -16.33 -1.26
N MET A 217 4.22 -15.10 -1.40
CA MET A 217 2.89 -14.73 -0.90
C MET A 217 1.80 -15.58 -1.57
N TRP A 218 1.85 -15.76 -2.90
CA TRP A 218 0.95 -16.65 -3.63
C TRP A 218 0.95 -18.09 -3.12
N GLN A 219 2.15 -18.67 -2.99
CA GLN A 219 2.32 -20.04 -2.52
C GLN A 219 1.71 -20.23 -1.13
N CYS A 220 1.82 -19.22 -0.26
CA CYS A 220 1.31 -19.26 1.10
C CYS A 220 -0.16 -18.85 1.24
N ALA A 221 -0.72 -18.07 0.32
CA ALA A 221 -2.03 -17.42 0.48
C ALA A 221 -3.19 -18.43 0.66
N SER A 222 -4.06 -18.14 1.62
CA SER A 222 -5.34 -18.84 1.83
C SER A 222 -6.30 -18.67 0.65
N GLU A 223 -6.40 -17.45 0.11
CA GLU A 223 -7.31 -17.08 -0.98
C GLU A 223 -6.54 -16.64 -2.24
N ARG A 224 -5.88 -17.59 -2.91
CA ARG A 224 -5.10 -17.33 -4.14
C ARG A 224 -5.91 -16.64 -5.25
N ALA A 225 -7.17 -17.03 -5.42
CA ALA A 225 -8.04 -16.43 -6.46
C ALA A 225 -8.19 -14.91 -6.31
N LEU A 226 -8.19 -14.40 -5.08
CA LEU A 226 -8.28 -12.96 -4.82
C LEU A 226 -7.01 -12.23 -5.25
N LEU A 227 -5.82 -12.77 -4.93
CA LEU A 227 -4.55 -12.21 -5.41
C LEU A 227 -4.50 -12.21 -6.94
N PHE A 228 -4.89 -13.32 -7.54
CA PHE A 228 -4.90 -13.47 -9.00
C PHE A 228 -5.76 -12.40 -9.68
N GLN A 229 -6.96 -12.14 -9.15
CA GLN A 229 -7.85 -11.09 -9.68
C GLN A 229 -7.23 -9.69 -9.56
N GLU A 230 -6.61 -9.36 -8.42
CA GLU A 230 -5.92 -8.08 -8.25
C GLU A 230 -4.75 -7.94 -9.24
N TRP A 231 -3.99 -9.01 -9.45
CA TRP A 231 -2.85 -9.03 -10.37
C TRP A 231 -3.28 -8.89 -11.82
N ILE A 232 -4.31 -9.61 -12.27
CA ILE A 232 -4.89 -9.44 -13.60
C ILE A 232 -5.38 -8.00 -13.78
N THR A 233 -6.19 -7.50 -12.85
CA THR A 233 -6.78 -6.16 -12.97
C THR A 233 -5.69 -5.08 -13.04
N GLY A 234 -4.61 -5.22 -12.25
CA GLY A 234 -3.45 -4.33 -12.33
C GLY A 234 -2.70 -4.46 -13.65
N ALA A 235 -2.49 -5.68 -14.13
CA ALA A 235 -1.80 -5.94 -15.39
C ALA A 235 -2.57 -5.40 -16.61
N GLU A 236 -3.91 -5.52 -16.63
CA GLU A 236 -4.78 -4.91 -17.66
C GLU A 236 -4.57 -3.40 -17.73
N ARG A 237 -4.49 -2.75 -16.56
CA ARG A 237 -4.19 -1.32 -16.41
C ARG A 237 -2.75 -0.94 -16.76
N GLY A 238 -1.87 -1.92 -16.96
CA GLY A 238 -0.47 -1.71 -17.34
C GLY A 238 0.49 -1.58 -16.17
N ASP A 239 0.11 -2.08 -14.99
CA ASP A 239 1.02 -2.14 -13.86
C ASP A 239 2.16 -3.14 -14.12
N LEU A 240 3.39 -2.63 -14.10
CA LEU A 240 4.61 -3.39 -14.40
C LEU A 240 4.87 -4.50 -13.37
N ILE A 241 4.60 -4.24 -12.09
CA ILE A 241 4.82 -5.21 -11.01
C ILE A 241 3.84 -6.38 -11.19
N CYS A 242 2.56 -6.08 -11.44
CA CYS A 242 1.55 -7.10 -11.72
C CYS A 242 1.92 -7.95 -12.96
N LEU A 243 2.33 -7.31 -14.05
CA LEU A 243 2.77 -7.98 -15.28
C LEU A 243 3.95 -8.92 -15.02
N SER A 244 4.95 -8.46 -14.25
CA SER A 244 6.13 -9.26 -13.93
C SER A 244 5.79 -10.45 -13.04
N VAL A 245 4.92 -10.26 -12.04
CA VAL A 245 4.46 -11.33 -11.15
C VAL A 245 3.65 -12.38 -11.90
N LEU A 246 2.76 -11.98 -12.83
CA LEU A 246 2.03 -12.93 -13.68
C LEU A 246 2.96 -13.70 -14.62
N GLY A 247 4.00 -13.04 -15.13
CA GLY A 247 5.07 -13.68 -15.88
C GLY A 247 5.72 -14.79 -15.08
N GLU A 248 6.23 -14.49 -13.89
CA GLU A 248 6.88 -15.50 -13.04
C GLU A 248 5.91 -16.61 -12.63
N LEU A 249 4.66 -16.25 -12.31
CA LEU A 249 3.63 -17.23 -11.97
C LEU A 249 3.36 -18.23 -13.09
N LEU A 250 3.49 -17.85 -14.36
CA LEU A 250 3.34 -18.76 -15.50
C LEU A 250 4.40 -19.87 -15.55
N ALA A 251 5.56 -19.69 -14.92
CA ALA A 251 6.57 -20.76 -14.80
C ALA A 251 6.34 -21.67 -13.58
N GLU A 252 5.50 -21.27 -12.64
CA GLU A 252 5.17 -22.07 -11.47
C GLU A 252 4.12 -23.12 -11.82
N ASP A 253 4.31 -24.35 -11.33
CA ASP A 253 3.32 -25.44 -11.47
C ASP A 253 1.97 -25.11 -10.81
N THR A 254 1.92 -24.07 -9.97
CA THR A 254 0.72 -23.62 -9.26
C THR A 254 -0.06 -22.52 -9.99
N ALA A 255 0.28 -22.22 -11.25
CA ALA A 255 -0.40 -21.24 -12.08
C ALA A 255 -1.89 -21.58 -12.28
N PRO A 256 -2.81 -20.60 -12.21
CA PRO A 256 -4.21 -20.81 -12.58
C PRO A 256 -4.37 -21.21 -14.05
N SER A 257 -5.32 -22.12 -14.35
CA SER A 257 -5.63 -22.57 -15.72
C SER A 257 -5.90 -21.40 -16.66
N ASP A 258 -6.68 -20.42 -16.22
CA ASP A 258 -7.07 -19.25 -17.02
C ASP A 258 -5.86 -18.42 -17.47
N LEU A 259 -4.81 -18.37 -16.63
CA LEU A 259 -3.55 -17.70 -16.98
C LEU A 259 -2.78 -18.49 -18.03
N VAL A 260 -2.72 -19.82 -17.87
CA VAL A 260 -2.02 -20.74 -18.77
C VAL A 260 -2.70 -20.77 -20.15
N GLU A 261 -4.03 -20.79 -20.20
CA GLU A 261 -4.81 -20.74 -21.44
C GLU A 261 -4.57 -19.43 -22.21
N ASN A 262 -4.42 -18.31 -21.50
CA ASN A 262 -4.16 -16.99 -22.09
C ASN A 262 -2.67 -16.59 -22.08
N ARG A 263 -1.75 -17.56 -21.97
CA ARG A 263 -0.30 -17.33 -21.80
C ARG A 263 0.30 -16.45 -22.89
N LEU A 264 -0.12 -16.63 -24.14
CA LEU A 264 0.34 -15.84 -25.29
C LEU A 264 -0.02 -14.36 -25.14
N PHE A 265 -1.28 -14.06 -24.79
CA PHE A 265 -1.78 -12.71 -24.59
C PHE A 265 -1.00 -11.99 -23.48
N TRP A 266 -0.86 -12.63 -22.32
CA TRP A 266 -0.17 -12.03 -21.18
C TRP A 266 1.31 -11.82 -21.45
N SER A 267 1.96 -12.78 -22.10
CA SER A 267 3.38 -12.65 -22.46
C SER A 267 3.62 -11.52 -23.47
N GLN A 268 2.69 -11.29 -24.41
CA GLN A 268 2.71 -10.11 -25.29
C GLN A 268 2.53 -8.81 -24.49
N CYS A 269 1.56 -8.75 -23.57
CA CYS A 269 1.34 -7.57 -22.74
C CYS A 269 2.58 -7.18 -21.91
N ILE A 270 3.29 -8.16 -21.35
CA ILE A 270 4.54 -7.93 -20.60
C ILE A 270 5.61 -7.38 -21.55
N ALA A 271 5.85 -8.07 -22.68
CA ALA A 271 6.83 -7.64 -23.67
C ALA A 271 6.59 -6.21 -24.16
N HIS A 272 5.33 -5.84 -24.45
CA HIS A 272 5.00 -4.50 -24.94
C HIS A 272 5.16 -3.36 -23.92
N ARG A 273 5.12 -3.65 -22.61
CA ARG A 273 5.03 -2.63 -21.55
C ARG A 273 6.28 -2.52 -20.67
N MET A 274 7.28 -3.40 -20.85
CA MET A 274 8.57 -3.31 -20.15
C MET A 274 9.46 -2.21 -20.77
N PRO A 275 10.06 -1.30 -19.98
CA PRO A 275 11.08 -0.39 -20.47
C PRO A 275 12.37 -1.16 -20.78
N TYR A 276 12.60 -1.42 -22.07
CA TYR A 276 13.69 -2.28 -22.58
C TYR A 276 15.11 -1.77 -22.30
N GLU A 277 15.29 -0.49 -21.94
CA GLU A 277 16.62 0.08 -21.67
C GLU A 277 17.26 -0.44 -20.37
N GLN A 278 16.48 -1.06 -19.46
CA GLN A 278 16.98 -1.46 -18.13
C GLN A 278 16.80 -2.95 -17.78
N CYS A 279 16.00 -3.71 -18.53
CA CYS A 279 15.67 -5.11 -18.20
C CYS A 279 15.88 -6.08 -19.38
N VAL A 280 17.14 -6.34 -19.75
CA VAL A 280 17.51 -7.36 -20.75
C VAL A 280 17.14 -8.78 -20.28
N ILE A 281 17.24 -9.06 -18.98
CA ILE A 281 16.98 -10.39 -18.40
C ILE A 281 15.48 -10.72 -18.39
N GLY A 282 14.63 -9.76 -18.01
CA GLY A 282 13.17 -9.95 -17.99
C GLY A 282 12.56 -10.10 -19.39
N ALA A 283 13.08 -9.37 -20.38
CA ALA A 283 12.71 -9.54 -21.77
C ALA A 283 13.10 -10.92 -22.32
N GLY A 284 14.30 -11.41 -21.99
CA GLY A 284 14.74 -12.76 -22.38
C GLY A 284 13.84 -13.85 -21.80
N TRP A 285 13.41 -13.70 -20.55
CA TRP A 285 12.56 -14.68 -19.88
C TRP A 285 11.13 -14.71 -20.45
N VAL A 286 10.52 -13.55 -20.72
CA VAL A 286 9.20 -13.44 -21.40
C VAL A 286 9.24 -14.02 -22.82
N LEU A 287 10.35 -13.82 -23.55
CA LEU A 287 10.56 -14.43 -24.85
C LEU A 287 10.74 -15.96 -24.77
N ILE A 288 11.38 -16.48 -23.72
CA ILE A 288 11.47 -17.93 -23.45
C ILE A 288 10.10 -18.52 -23.08
N GLN A 289 9.26 -17.79 -22.34
CA GLN A 289 7.87 -18.19 -22.02
C GLN A 289 6.99 -18.24 -23.28
N LEU A 290 7.12 -17.25 -24.17
CA LEU A 290 6.49 -17.26 -25.50
C LEU A 290 6.97 -18.45 -26.36
N ALA A 291 8.24 -18.81 -26.25
CA ALA A 291 8.84 -19.93 -26.99
C ALA A 291 8.49 -21.32 -26.42
N SER A 292 8.05 -21.41 -25.16
CA SER A 292 7.68 -22.67 -24.49
C SER A 292 6.18 -22.97 -24.54
N VAL A 293 5.43 -22.24 -25.39
CA VAL A 293 4.14 -22.71 -25.93
C VAL A 293 4.43 -24.06 -26.61
N ARG A 294 3.99 -25.16 -25.99
CA ARG A 294 4.05 -26.47 -26.65
C ARG A 294 3.26 -26.34 -27.95
N HIS A 295 3.94 -26.51 -29.08
CA HIS A 295 3.32 -26.67 -30.39
C HIS A 295 2.24 -27.75 -30.30
N ASP A 296 0.96 -27.37 -30.37
CA ASP A 296 -0.12 -28.29 -30.71
C ASP A 296 -0.30 -28.20 -32.23
N PRO A 297 0.18 -29.18 -33.02
CA PRO A 297 0.20 -29.11 -34.48
C PRO A 297 -1.19 -29.20 -35.13
N THR A 298 -2.27 -29.17 -34.35
CA THR A 298 -3.64 -29.38 -34.83
C THR A 298 -4.46 -28.10 -35.05
N GLU A 299 -4.01 -26.94 -34.56
CA GLU A 299 -4.74 -25.66 -34.73
C GLU A 299 -4.45 -24.89 -36.03
N ASP A 300 -3.36 -25.22 -36.75
CA ASP A 300 -2.86 -24.41 -37.87
C ASP A 300 -3.69 -24.48 -39.17
N GLU A 301 -4.59 -25.46 -39.33
CA GLU A 301 -5.39 -25.56 -40.56
C GLU A 301 -6.52 -24.52 -40.67
N ARG A 302 -6.82 -23.75 -39.62
CA ARG A 302 -8.01 -22.87 -39.60
C ARG A 302 -7.77 -21.37 -39.75
N ARG A 303 -6.52 -20.86 -39.76
CA ARG A 303 -6.31 -19.40 -39.62
C ARG A 303 -5.41 -18.65 -40.61
N PHE A 304 -4.93 -19.26 -41.69
CA PHE A 304 -4.19 -18.50 -42.72
C PHE A 304 -4.87 -18.53 -44.09
N PRO A 305 -5.31 -17.37 -44.64
CA PRO A 305 -5.74 -17.28 -46.02
C PRO A 305 -4.50 -17.44 -46.93
N LYS A 306 -4.56 -18.44 -47.80
CA LYS A 306 -3.57 -18.69 -48.86
C LYS A 306 -3.53 -17.49 -49.82
N SER A 307 -2.46 -16.71 -49.82
CA SER A 307 -1.86 -16.15 -51.04
C SER A 307 -0.66 -15.23 -50.74
N PHE A 308 0.54 -15.69 -51.07
CA PHE A 308 1.50 -14.88 -51.84
C PHE A 308 2.41 -15.83 -52.61
N SER A 309 2.45 -15.66 -53.93
CA SER A 309 3.10 -16.55 -54.89
C SER A 309 4.37 -15.93 -55.48
N GLY A 310 5.49 -16.66 -55.44
CA GLY A 310 6.68 -16.44 -56.28
C GLY A 310 7.96 -17.06 -55.70
N PRO A 311 8.97 -17.35 -56.56
CA PRO A 311 9.06 -18.50 -57.44
C PRO A 311 9.72 -19.73 -56.78
N ARG A 312 9.44 -20.90 -57.34
CA ARG A 312 9.98 -22.20 -56.93
C ARG A 312 11.45 -22.34 -57.35
N GLU A 313 12.31 -22.71 -56.40
CA GLU A 313 13.52 -23.50 -56.64
C GLU A 313 13.51 -24.70 -55.68
N ASP A 314 13.97 -25.84 -56.19
CA ASP A 314 13.73 -27.19 -55.68
C ASP A 314 14.54 -27.58 -54.41
N THR A 315 13.96 -28.51 -53.64
CA THR A 315 14.54 -29.44 -52.62
C THR A 315 14.51 -28.98 -51.12
N PRO A 316 14.62 -29.89 -50.13
CA PRO A 316 13.49 -30.44 -49.37
C PRO A 316 13.54 -30.17 -47.85
N ARG A 317 12.41 -30.44 -47.16
CA ARG A 317 12.11 -30.23 -45.73
C ARG A 317 11.81 -28.76 -45.38
N THR A 318 10.53 -28.44 -45.43
CA THR A 318 9.94 -27.27 -44.78
C THR A 318 10.26 -27.28 -43.28
N VAL A 319 11.25 -26.48 -42.89
CA VAL A 319 11.44 -26.05 -41.50
C VAL A 319 10.49 -24.88 -41.32
N GLU A 320 9.42 -25.07 -40.55
CA GLU A 320 8.54 -23.97 -40.17
C GLU A 320 9.27 -23.08 -39.16
N CYS A 321 9.84 -21.99 -39.67
CA CYS A 321 10.47 -20.95 -38.85
C CYS A 321 9.39 -19.97 -38.38
N THR A 322 8.88 -20.12 -37.15
CA THR A 322 8.03 -19.11 -36.53
C THR A 322 8.89 -17.89 -36.17
N THR A 323 8.85 -16.86 -37.00
CA THR A 323 9.63 -15.64 -36.80
C THR A 323 8.76 -14.60 -36.11
N ILE A 324 9.03 -14.33 -34.83
CA ILE A 324 8.37 -13.22 -34.12
C ILE A 324 9.18 -11.96 -34.42
N LEU A 325 8.63 -11.10 -35.27
CA LEU A 325 9.17 -9.78 -35.58
C LEU A 325 8.54 -8.76 -34.63
N TYR A 326 9.33 -8.26 -33.68
CA TYR A 326 8.88 -7.19 -32.81
C TYR A 326 9.63 -5.89 -33.11
N ARG A 327 8.89 -4.85 -33.50
CA ARG A 327 9.44 -3.53 -33.80
C ARG A 327 9.20 -2.62 -32.60
N CYS A 328 10.27 -2.18 -31.95
CA CYS A 328 10.17 -1.19 -30.88
C CYS A 328 9.70 0.16 -31.46
N PRO A 329 8.71 0.86 -30.86
CA PRO A 329 8.26 2.16 -31.36
C PRO A 329 9.25 3.30 -31.07
N TYR A 330 10.20 3.12 -30.15
CA TYR A 330 11.13 4.16 -29.70
C TYR A 330 12.60 3.89 -30.05
N SER A 331 12.91 2.74 -30.66
CA SER A 331 14.24 2.43 -31.21
C SER A 331 14.13 1.72 -32.56
N ARG A 332 15.16 1.81 -33.40
CA ARG A 332 15.20 1.09 -34.70
C ARG A 332 15.45 -0.41 -34.56
N LEU A 333 15.61 -0.91 -33.33
CA LEU A 333 15.85 -2.31 -33.03
C LEU A 333 14.62 -3.15 -33.38
N VAL A 334 14.84 -4.14 -34.24
CA VAL A 334 13.88 -5.19 -34.56
C VAL A 334 14.44 -6.47 -33.96
N LEU A 335 13.77 -6.97 -32.92
CA LEU A 335 14.11 -8.27 -32.35
C LEU A 335 13.52 -9.35 -33.26
N VAL A 336 14.41 -10.16 -33.85
CA VAL A 336 14.06 -11.29 -34.70
C VAL A 336 14.46 -12.56 -33.96
N CYS A 337 13.49 -13.25 -33.37
CA CYS A 337 13.71 -14.60 -32.87
C CYS A 337 13.33 -15.59 -33.99
N ALA A 338 14.34 -16.29 -34.53
CA ALA A 338 14.14 -17.38 -35.48
C ALA A 338 14.50 -18.70 -34.79
N PHE A 339 13.55 -19.64 -34.76
CA PHE A 339 13.78 -20.98 -34.22
C PHE A 339 13.86 -21.99 -35.35
N THR A 340 14.99 -22.68 -35.45
CA THR A 340 15.12 -23.92 -36.23
C THR A 340 15.16 -25.08 -35.25
N THR A 341 14.35 -26.12 -35.50
CA THR A 341 14.30 -27.34 -34.68
C THR A 341 15.70 -27.87 -34.39
N GLY A 342 16.18 -27.64 -33.16
CA GLY A 342 17.44 -28.18 -32.65
C GLY A 342 18.48 -27.18 -32.12
N MET A 343 18.38 -25.88 -32.40
CA MET A 343 19.27 -24.88 -31.80
C MET A 343 18.56 -23.54 -31.56
N THR A 344 18.63 -23.04 -30.33
CA THR A 344 18.27 -21.66 -29.99
C THR A 344 19.44 -20.74 -30.30
N SER A 345 19.39 -20.04 -31.43
CA SER A 345 20.31 -18.92 -31.71
C SER A 345 19.61 -17.59 -31.47
N PHE A 346 20.09 -16.82 -30.50
CA PHE A 346 19.65 -15.44 -30.28
C PHE A 346 20.49 -14.50 -31.15
N ALA A 347 19.85 -13.73 -32.03
CA ALA A 347 20.49 -12.64 -32.74
C ALA A 347 19.80 -11.33 -32.36
N LEU A 348 20.51 -10.45 -31.65
CA LEU A 348 20.13 -9.04 -31.55
C LEU A 348 20.60 -8.35 -32.84
N ALA A 349 19.66 -7.93 -33.69
CA ALA A 349 19.98 -7.07 -34.82
C ALA A 349 19.66 -5.61 -34.45
N ALA A 350 20.70 -4.77 -34.44
CA ALA A 350 20.62 -3.34 -34.14
C ALA A 350 20.09 -2.51 -35.31
#